data_AF-W4VB92-F1
#
_entry.id   AF-W4VB92-F1
#
_cell.length_a   1.000
_cell.length_b   1.000
_cell.length_c   1.000
_cell.angle_alpha   90.00
_cell.angle_beta   90.00
_cell.angle_gamma   90.00
#
_symmetry.space_group_name_H-M   'P 1'
#
loop_
_entity.id
_entity.type
_entity.pdbx_description
1 polymer ?
#
loop_
_entity_poly.entity_id
_entity_poly.type
_entity_poly.pdbx_seq_one_letter_code
_entity_poly.pdbx_strand_id
1 'polypeptide(L)' 'MVHEIRKEFTLANLSILKTGKAKVIRFSNLEAICEALDCQPGDILEYVPNRNYIKEE' A
#
# COMPACT_ATOMS: atom_id res chain seq x y z
N MET A 1 -24.72 -1.27 0.21
CA MET A 1 -23.48 -0.49 0.11
C MET A 1 -22.30 -1.46 0.10
N VAL A 2 -22.27 -2.35 -0.89
CA VAL A 2 -21.14 -3.24 -1.19
C VAL A 2 -21.11 -3.35 -2.72
N HIS A 3 -20.91 -2.21 -3.37
CA HIS A 3 -20.71 -2.17 -4.81
C HIS A 3 -19.21 -2.17 -5.06
N GLU A 4 -18.73 -3.32 -5.53
CA GLU A 4 -17.58 -3.44 -6.41
C GLU A 4 -16.16 -3.26 -5.81
N ILE A 5 -15.81 -4.01 -4.76
CA ILE A 5 -14.38 -4.30 -4.44
C ILE A 5 -13.86 -5.38 -5.42
N ARG A 6 -13.92 -5.11 -6.72
CA ARG A 6 -13.39 -5.99 -7.78
C ARG A 6 -12.37 -5.35 -8.69
N LYS A 7 -11.89 -4.15 -8.35
CA LYS A 7 -10.84 -3.48 -9.12
C LYS A 7 -9.70 -3.08 -8.20
N GLU A 8 -8.50 -3.53 -8.58
CA GLU A 8 -7.18 -2.98 -8.26
C GLU A 8 -6.26 -3.71 -7.25
N PHE A 9 -6.68 -4.84 -6.68
CA PHE A 9 -5.73 -5.77 -6.04
C PHE A 9 -5.50 -7.01 -6.92
N THR A 10 -4.83 -6.82 -8.05
CA THR A 10 -4.24 -7.95 -8.79
C THR A 10 -3.10 -8.56 -7.95
N LEU A 11 -2.89 -9.88 -8.07
CA LEU A 11 -1.78 -10.60 -7.42
C LEU A 11 -0.40 -9.92 -7.63
N ALA A 12 -0.23 -9.21 -8.75
CA ALA A 12 0.95 -8.41 -9.06
C ALA A 12 1.17 -7.25 -8.06
N ASN A 13 0.12 -6.53 -7.65
CA ASN A 13 0.22 -5.43 -6.68
C ASN A 13 0.57 -5.96 -5.27
N LEU A 14 0.06 -7.14 -4.90
CA LEU A 14 0.38 -7.79 -3.62
C LEU A 14 1.85 -8.22 -3.53
N SER A 15 2.40 -8.78 -4.61
CA SER A 15 3.80 -9.23 -4.63
C SER A 15 4.77 -8.05 -4.45
N ILE A 16 4.51 -6.93 -5.12
CA ILE A 16 5.37 -5.72 -5.02
C ILE A 16 5.27 -5.10 -3.62
N LEU A 17 4.08 -5.05 -3.02
CA LEU A 17 3.90 -4.60 -1.63
C LEU A 17 4.66 -5.48 -0.64
N LYS A 18 4.59 -6.81 -0.80
CA LYS A 18 5.31 -7.76 0.06
C LYS A 18 6.83 -7.59 0.01
N THR A 19 7.38 -7.23 -1.15
CA THR A 19 8.83 -7.00 -1.30
C THR A 19 9.31 -5.63 -0.81
N GLY A 20 8.40 -4.74 -0.41
CA GLY A 20 8.73 -3.36 -0.04
C GLY A 20 9.19 -2.49 -1.21
N LYS A 21 9.13 -2.99 -2.45
CA LYS A 21 9.59 -2.28 -3.66
C LYS A 21 8.50 -1.39 -4.29
N ALA A 22 7.34 -1.28 -3.65
CA ALA A 22 6.25 -0.43 -4.12
C ALA A 22 6.66 1.04 -4.02
N LYS A 23 6.81 1.70 -5.17
CA LYS A 23 7.14 3.14 -5.23
C LYS A 23 5.91 4.03 -5.07
N VAL A 24 4.73 3.52 -5.44
CA VAL A 24 3.47 4.27 -5.43
C VAL A 24 2.35 3.33 -4.97
N ILE A 25 1.47 3.84 -4.12
CA ILE A 25 0.23 3.18 -3.71
C ILE A 25 -0.95 4.10 -4.05
N ARG A 26 -2.04 3.54 -4.58
CA ARG A 26 -3.29 4.28 -4.78
C ARG A 26 -4.06 4.36 -3.47
N PHE A 27 -4.85 5.41 -3.26
CA PHE A 27 -5.69 5.54 -2.07
C PHE A 27 -6.71 4.40 -1.94
N SER A 28 -7.27 3.90 -3.06
CA SER A 28 -8.13 2.71 -3.08
C SER A 28 -7.45 1.48 -2.49
N ASN A 29 -6.16 1.30 -2.77
CA ASN A 29 -5.40 0.19 -2.22
C ASN A 29 -5.13 0.38 -0.72
N LEU A 30 -4.84 1.61 -0.29
CA LEU A 30 -4.64 1.94 1.12
C LEU A 30 -5.94 1.72 1.93
N GLU A 31 -7.08 2.14 1.40
CA GLU A 31 -8.40 1.92 2.00
C GLU A 31 -8.69 0.43 2.20
N ALA A 32 -8.48 -0.38 1.16
CA ALA A 32 -8.69 -1.83 1.26
C ALA A 32 -7.75 -2.50 2.28
N ILE A 33 -6.52 -2.01 2.44
CA ILE A 33 -5.60 -2.49 3.47
C ILE A 33 -6.13 -2.12 4.86
N CYS A 34 -6.54 -0.87 5.05
CA CYS A 34 -7.11 -0.40 6.32
C CYS A 34 -8.36 -1.19 6.71
N GLU A 35 -9.26 -1.48 5.76
CA GLU A 35 -10.45 -2.31 6.00
C GLU A 35 -10.07 -3.75 6.38
N ALA A 36 -9.10 -4.35 5.69
CA ALA A 36 -8.67 -5.72 5.97
C ALA A 36 -7.95 -5.89 7.31
N LEU A 37 -7.28 -4.84 7.79
CA LEU A 37 -6.48 -4.85 9.02
C LEU A 37 -7.14 -4.14 10.21
N ASP A 38 -8.33 -3.56 10.01
CA ASP A 38 -9.04 -2.73 11.00
C ASP A 38 -8.13 -1.65 11.63
N CYS A 39 -7.42 -0.90 10.78
CA CYS A 39 -6.49 0.14 11.20
C CYS A 39 -6.71 1.46 10.45
N GLN A 40 -6.03 2.51 10.90
CA GLN A 40 -6.04 3.83 10.26
C GLN A 40 -4.83 4.00 9.33
N PRO A 41 -4.91 4.87 8.30
CA PRO A 41 -3.77 5.17 7.43
C PRO A 41 -2.50 5.61 8.17
N GLY A 42 -2.66 6.32 9.29
CA GLY A 42 -1.55 6.75 10.13
C GLY A 42 -0.80 5.61 10.82
N ASP A 43 -1.40 4.42 10.94
CA ASP A 43 -0.76 3.23 11.50
C ASP A 43 0.17 2.54 10.48
N ILE A 44 0.01 2.84 9.19
CA ILE A 44 0.76 2.21 8.09
C ILE A 44 1.78 3.17 7.47
N LEU A 45 1.50 4.48 7.45
CA LEU A 45 2.31 5.47 6.76
C LEU A 45 3.27 6.18 7.73
N GLU A 46 4.56 6.12 7.42
CA GLU A 46 5.61 6.88 8.10
C GLU A 46 6.24 7.88 7.12
N TYR A 47 6.40 9.13 7.55
CA TYR A 47 7.21 10.10 6.81
C TYR A 47 8.69 9.84 7.05
N VAL A 48 9.40 9.38 6.02
CA VAL A 48 10.85 9.22 6.06
C VAL A 48 11.50 10.39 5.30
N PRO A 49 12.25 11.29 5.97
CA PRO A 49 12.96 12.37 5.28
C PRO A 49 13.99 11.79 4.30
N ASN A 50 14.34 12.54 3.25
CA ASN A 50 15.17 12.12 2.10
C ASN A 50 16.63 11.76 2.45
N ARG A 51 16.80 10.71 3.26
CA ARG A 51 18.06 10.01 3.55
C ARG A 51 18.01 8.54 3.10
N ASN A 52 16.81 8.00 2.84
CA ASN A 52 16.60 6.57 2.64
C ASN A 52 15.84 6.18 1.36
N TYR A 53 15.60 7.10 0.41
CA TYR A 53 15.08 6.69 -0.90
C TYR A 53 16.23 6.16 -1.79
N ILE A 54 16.45 4.85 -1.68
CA ILE A 54 17.17 3.95 -2.60
C ILE A 54 18.68 4.23 -2.72
N LYS A 55 19.47 3.51 -1.91
CA LYS A 55 20.72 2.91 -2.37
C LYS A 55 20.57 1.39 -2.29
N GLU A 56 20.24 0.77 -3.42
CA GLU A 56 20.60 -0.62 -3.67
C GLU A 56 21.33 -0.61 -5.01
N GLU A 57 22.62 -0.97 -4.98
CA GLU A 57 23.39 -1.41 -6.15
C GLU A 57 22.71 -2.59 -6.86
#